data_AF-D7MXV8-F1
#
_entry.id   AF-D7MXV8-F1
#
_cell.length_a   1.000
_cell.length_b   1.000
_cell.length_c   1.000
_cell.angle_alpha   90.00
_cell.angle_beta   90.00
_cell.angle_gamma   90.00
#
_symmetry.space_group_name_H-M   'P 1'
#
loop_
_entity.id
_entity.type
_entity.pdbx_description
1 polymer ?
#
loop_
_entity_poly.entity_id
_entity_poly.type
_entity_poly.pdbx_seq_one_letter_code
_entity_poly.pdbx_strand_id
1 'polypeptide(L)'
;EPKHFSSPPFVTLPRCQTQIVTNVVASSPLDDEDCVVAVKFLGPQLSFFRPAQSHIIGSWDLHTHKQTPPKIQRLQLQNLPERTRTQRELLESSWASVFLVESQSTDETFLVKWYKKTSGKIMKTKGVMVFRLDHKGNAIYTQDIGDLFIFLSRD
;
A
#
# COMPACT_ATOMS: atom_id res chain seq x y z
N GLU A 1 9.06 6.33 -18.55
CA GLU A 1 7.61 6.21 -18.32
C GLU A 1 7.26 6.66 -16.91
N PRO A 2 6.00 7.08 -16.65
CA PRO A 2 5.52 7.40 -15.31
C PRO A 2 5.50 6.14 -14.42
N LYS A 3 6.00 6.23 -13.18
CA LYS A 3 5.82 5.17 -12.18
C LYS A 3 4.37 5.21 -11.67
N HIS A 4 3.64 4.11 -11.79
CA HIS A 4 2.25 4.01 -11.29
C HIS A 4 2.24 3.46 -9.86
N PHE A 5 1.58 4.17 -8.93
CA PHE A 5 1.36 3.72 -7.56
C PHE A 5 -0.15 3.62 -7.28
N SER A 6 -0.61 2.49 -6.76
CA SER A 6 -1.98 2.37 -6.25
C SER A 6 -2.05 2.90 -4.82
N SER A 7 -3.02 3.78 -4.54
CA SER A 7 -3.24 4.30 -3.19
C SER A 7 -3.95 3.27 -2.30
N PRO A 8 -3.64 3.21 -0.99
CA PRO A 8 -4.37 2.42 0.00
C PRO A 8 -5.84 2.84 0.16
N PRO A 9 -6.69 1.99 0.75
CA PRO A 9 -8.06 2.38 1.06
C PRO A 9 -7.96 3.41 2.17
N PHE A 10 -8.47 4.61 1.93
CA PHE A 10 -8.39 5.68 2.91
C PHE A 10 -9.51 5.54 3.92
N VAL A 11 -9.14 5.34 5.19
CA VAL A 11 -10.10 5.30 6.30
C VAL A 11 -10.83 6.64 6.38
N THR A 12 -12.14 6.65 6.15
CA THR A 12 -12.95 7.85 6.30
C THR A 12 -13.01 8.26 7.78
N LEU A 13 -12.63 9.50 8.07
CA LEU A 13 -12.73 10.05 9.43
C LEU A 13 -14.19 10.44 9.74
N PRO A 14 -14.58 10.51 11.04
CA PRO A 14 -15.90 10.99 11.42
C PRO A 14 -16.22 12.32 10.73
N ARG A 15 -17.43 12.43 10.15
CA ARG A 15 -17.92 13.63 9.42
C ARG A 15 -17.14 13.98 8.15
N CYS A 16 -16.31 13.06 7.64
CA CYS A 16 -15.55 13.22 6.39
C CYS A 16 -16.06 12.26 5.31
N GLN A 17 -15.49 12.38 4.10
CA GLN A 17 -15.71 11.47 2.98
C GLN A 17 -14.39 11.28 2.21
N THR A 18 -14.21 10.10 1.60
CA THR A 18 -13.01 9.74 0.82
C THR A 18 -13.32 9.33 -0.63
N GLN A 19 -14.56 9.56 -1.09
CA GLN A 19 -15.04 9.21 -2.43
C GLN A 19 -14.57 10.20 -3.51
N ILE A 20 -14.51 11.50 -3.18
CA ILE A 20 -14.14 12.55 -4.14
C ILE A 20 -12.77 13.12 -3.79
N VAL A 21 -11.78 12.85 -4.65
CA VAL A 21 -10.42 13.39 -4.57
C VAL A 21 -10.37 14.75 -5.27
N THR A 22 -9.83 15.76 -4.59
CA THR A 22 -9.67 17.13 -5.14
C THR A 22 -8.23 17.45 -5.48
N ASN A 23 -7.25 16.82 -4.83
CA ASN A 23 -5.83 17.04 -5.10
C ASN A 23 -4.99 15.82 -4.71
N VAL A 24 -3.95 15.54 -5.50
CA VAL A 24 -2.94 14.50 -5.22
C VAL A 24 -1.56 15.10 -5.44
N VAL A 25 -0.69 15.00 -4.44
CA VAL A 25 0.70 15.42 -4.54
C VAL A 25 1.60 14.29 -4.04
N ALA A 26 2.73 14.10 -4.71
CA ALA A 26 3.76 13.15 -4.32
C ALA A 26 5.05 13.90 -4.05
N SER A 27 5.79 13.52 -3.00
CA SER A 27 7.14 14.06 -2.79
C SER A 27 8.10 13.45 -3.82
N SER A 28 8.99 14.28 -4.38
CA SER A 28 10.05 13.78 -5.25
C SER A 28 11.00 12.89 -4.44
N PRO A 29 11.30 11.67 -4.88
CA PRO A 29 12.30 10.83 -4.22
C PRO A 29 13.68 11.48 -4.36
N LEU A 30 14.38 11.69 -3.23
CA LEU A 30 15.82 11.97 -3.25
C LEU A 30 16.62 10.69 -3.57
N ASP A 31 16.06 9.56 -3.18
CA ASP A 31 16.43 8.20 -3.54
C ASP A 31 15.12 7.41 -3.67
N ASP A 32 15.05 6.38 -4.50
CA ASP A 32 13.83 5.72 -5.01
C ASP A 32 12.92 5.03 -3.94
N GLU A 33 13.13 5.32 -2.66
CA GLU A 33 12.64 4.58 -1.49
C GLU A 33 11.77 5.38 -0.51
N ASP A 34 11.64 6.72 -0.67
CA ASP A 34 10.99 7.57 0.35
C ASP A 34 9.97 8.59 -0.20
N CYS A 35 9.19 8.18 -1.21
CA CYS A 35 8.07 8.97 -1.67
C CYS A 35 6.93 8.97 -0.63
N VAL A 36 6.39 10.15 -0.32
CA VAL A 36 5.14 10.33 0.42
C VAL A 36 4.11 10.85 -0.56
N VAL A 37 2.99 10.14 -0.68
CA VAL A 37 1.84 10.62 -1.45
C VAL A 37 0.82 11.19 -0.48
N ALA A 38 0.37 12.42 -0.72
CA ALA A 38 -0.71 13.06 0.00
C ALA A 38 -1.92 13.25 -0.92
N VAL A 39 -3.10 12.94 -0.40
CA VAL A 39 -4.38 12.95 -1.10
C VAL A 39 -5.35 13.82 -0.31
N LYS A 40 -5.92 14.82 -0.97
CA LYS A 40 -6.96 15.70 -0.43
C LYS A 40 -8.31 15.29 -0.99
N PHE A 41 -9.29 15.15 -0.11
CA PHE A 41 -10.68 14.89 -0.48
C PHE A 41 -11.53 16.15 -0.39
N LEU A 42 -12.67 16.14 -1.08
CA LEU A 42 -13.71 17.14 -0.88
C LEU A 42 -14.16 17.12 0.59
N GLY A 43 -14.09 18.27 1.27
CA GLY A 43 -14.25 18.36 2.73
C GLY A 43 -12.91 18.45 3.46
N PRO A 44 -12.85 18.14 4.77
CA PRO A 44 -11.69 18.48 5.58
C PRO A 44 -10.64 17.39 5.67
N GLN A 45 -10.91 16.17 5.22
CA GLN A 45 -9.96 15.08 5.32
C GLN A 45 -8.77 15.26 4.36
N LEU A 46 -7.57 15.06 4.90
CA LEU A 46 -6.32 14.88 4.17
C LEU A 46 -5.78 13.51 4.56
N SER A 47 -5.37 12.70 3.58
CA SER A 47 -4.69 11.44 3.83
C SER A 47 -3.30 11.44 3.21
N PHE A 48 -2.39 10.64 3.75
CA PHE A 48 -1.08 10.42 3.16
C PHE A 48 -0.65 8.97 3.33
N PHE A 49 0.23 8.49 2.46
CA PHE A 49 0.81 7.16 2.59
C PHE A 49 2.24 7.08 2.05
N ARG A 50 3.00 6.10 2.55
CA ARG A 50 4.33 5.73 2.03
C ARG A 50 4.28 4.35 1.37
N PRO A 51 4.50 4.24 0.05
CA PRO A 51 4.34 2.99 -0.70
C PRO A 51 5.50 1.99 -0.53
N ALA A 52 6.74 2.46 -0.30
CA ALA A 52 7.93 1.59 -0.41
C ALA A 52 8.25 0.78 0.86
N GLN A 53 8.51 1.43 2.00
CA GLN A 53 9.11 0.71 3.16
C GLN A 53 8.31 0.74 4.46
N SER A 54 7.72 1.88 4.84
CA SER A 54 7.16 2.02 6.19
C SER A 54 5.70 1.58 6.34
N HIS A 55 5.00 1.33 5.21
CA HIS A 55 3.57 0.98 5.16
C HIS A 55 2.72 1.85 6.10
N ILE A 56 3.01 3.16 6.10
CA ILE A 56 2.29 4.15 6.92
C ILE A 56 1.16 4.72 6.08
N ILE A 57 -0.03 4.74 6.67
CA ILE A 57 -1.20 5.50 6.21
C ILE A 57 -1.52 6.49 7.31
N GLY A 58 -1.66 7.76 6.96
CA GLY A 58 -2.12 8.80 7.86
C GLY A 58 -3.39 9.44 7.34
N SER A 59 -4.29 9.82 8.24
CA SER A 59 -5.45 10.63 7.92
C SER A 59 -5.60 11.74 8.95
N TRP A 60 -5.94 12.94 8.50
CA TRP A 60 -6.08 14.11 9.33
C TRP A 60 -7.33 14.89 8.96
N ASP A 61 -8.13 15.25 9.96
CA ASP A 61 -9.27 16.14 9.79
C ASP A 61 -8.80 17.58 10.00
N LEU A 62 -8.80 18.37 8.92
CA LEU A 62 -8.35 19.75 8.96
C LEU A 62 -9.29 20.67 9.78
N HIS A 63 -10.55 20.31 10.04
CA HIS A 63 -11.40 21.12 10.93
C HIS A 63 -10.98 21.01 12.39
N THR A 64 -10.46 19.86 12.81
CA THR A 64 -10.12 19.57 14.21
C THR A 64 -8.61 19.53 14.45
N HIS A 65 -7.80 19.95 13.46
CA HIS A 65 -6.34 19.80 13.44
C HIS A 65 -5.60 20.36 14.67
N LYS A 66 -6.15 21.39 15.33
CA LYS A 66 -5.56 21.98 16.55
C LYS A 66 -5.78 21.14 17.80
N GLN A 67 -6.79 20.28 17.80
CA GLN A 67 -7.23 19.49 18.95
C GLN A 67 -6.93 18.01 18.76
N THR A 68 -6.84 17.54 17.50
CA THR A 68 -6.68 16.12 17.19
C THR A 68 -5.46 15.90 16.30
N PRO A 69 -4.46 15.12 16.75
CA PRO A 69 -3.33 14.74 15.91
C PRO A 69 -3.80 13.86 14.74
N PRO A 70 -3.02 13.78 13.65
CA PRO A 70 -3.34 12.87 12.56
C PRO A 70 -3.44 11.42 13.07
N LYS A 71 -4.45 10.70 12.60
CA LYS A 71 -4.57 9.25 12.83
C LYS A 71 -3.54 8.58 11.95
N ILE A 72 -2.44 8.14 12.57
CA ILE A 72 -1.37 7.40 11.89
C ILE A 72 -1.59 5.91 12.14
N GLN A 73 -1.62 5.15 11.06
CA GLN A 73 -1.74 3.71 11.06
C GLN A 73 -0.54 3.13 10.32
N ARG A 74 0.16 2.22 10.97
CA ARG A 74 1.25 1.47 10.34
C ARG A 74 0.73 0.07 10.07
N LEU A 75 0.68 -0.33 8.80
CA LEU A 75 0.19 -1.65 8.44
C LEU A 75 1.09 -2.71 9.08
N GLN A 76 0.50 -3.54 9.93
CA GLN A 76 1.21 -4.65 10.57
C GLN A 76 1.06 -5.89 9.69
N LEU A 77 2.18 -6.39 9.17
CA LEU A 77 2.20 -7.64 8.41
C LEU A 77 2.07 -8.81 9.38
N GLN A 78 1.00 -9.58 9.24
CA GLN A 78 0.69 -10.72 10.12
C GLN A 78 0.70 -12.03 9.34
N ASN A 79 0.86 -13.14 10.07
CA ASN A 79 0.86 -14.51 9.52
C ASN A 79 1.84 -14.70 8.35
N LEU A 80 2.96 -13.97 8.37
CA LEU A 80 4.03 -14.18 7.42
C LEU A 80 4.39 -15.67 7.43
N PRO A 81 4.52 -16.31 6.26
CA PRO A 81 4.87 -17.72 6.20
C PRO A 81 6.18 -17.93 6.96
N GLU A 82 6.33 -19.08 7.63
CA GLU A 82 7.54 -19.42 8.36
C GLU A 82 8.75 -19.12 7.47
N ARG A 83 9.66 -18.28 7.97
CA ARG A 83 10.79 -17.72 7.23
C ARG A 83 11.77 -18.81 6.77
N THR A 84 11.39 -19.58 5.77
CA THR A 84 12.25 -20.53 5.07
C THR A 84 13.41 -19.77 4.43
N ARG A 85 14.56 -20.44 4.30
CA ARG A 85 15.81 -19.84 3.80
C ARG A 85 15.59 -19.11 2.46
N THR A 86 14.82 -19.72 1.57
CA THR A 86 14.45 -19.20 0.25
C THR A 86 13.60 -17.91 0.32
N GLN A 87 12.70 -17.79 1.30
CA GLN A 87 11.88 -16.58 1.47
C GLN A 87 12.68 -15.43 2.10
N ARG A 88 13.63 -15.71 3.01
CA ARG A 88 14.58 -14.69 3.50
C ARG A 88 15.48 -14.20 2.38
N GLU A 89 16.03 -15.12 1.59
CA GLU A 89 16.86 -14.79 0.43
C GLU A 89 16.08 -13.98 -0.63
N LEU A 90 14.77 -14.22 -0.77
CA LEU A 90 13.86 -13.43 -1.60
C LEU A 90 13.65 -12.02 -1.04
N LEU A 91 13.43 -11.89 0.27
CA LEU A 91 13.25 -10.59 0.94
C LEU A 91 14.52 -9.73 0.96
N GLU A 92 15.70 -10.34 1.06
CA GLU A 92 16.97 -9.61 1.23
C GLU A 92 17.68 -9.26 -0.09
N SER A 93 17.37 -9.93 -1.21
CA SER A 93 18.13 -9.78 -2.46
C SER A 93 17.32 -9.29 -3.67
N SER A 94 16.09 -8.82 -3.44
CA SER A 94 15.17 -8.46 -4.52
C SER A 94 14.47 -7.12 -4.27
N TRP A 95 14.17 -6.41 -5.36
CA TRP A 95 13.32 -5.23 -5.35
C TRP A 95 11.85 -5.66 -5.24
N ALA A 96 11.05 -4.98 -4.41
CA ALA A 96 9.63 -5.27 -4.25
C ALA A 96 8.78 -4.10 -4.75
N SER A 97 7.97 -4.34 -5.80
CA SER A 97 6.87 -3.43 -6.13
C SER A 97 5.70 -3.71 -5.19
N VAL A 98 5.16 -2.68 -4.56
CA VAL A 98 4.01 -2.79 -3.66
C VAL A 98 2.80 -2.21 -4.36
N PHE A 99 1.74 -3.00 -4.47
CA PHE A 99 0.46 -2.60 -5.00
C PHE A 99 -0.59 -2.75 -3.93
N LEU A 100 -1.62 -1.92 -4.04
CA LEU A 100 -2.81 -2.07 -3.24
C LEU A 100 -3.99 -2.12 -4.18
N VAL A 101 -4.81 -3.16 -4.00
CA VAL A 101 -5.84 -3.57 -4.94
C VAL A 101 -7.14 -3.73 -4.17
N GLU A 102 -8.19 -3.06 -4.63
CA GLU A 102 -9.54 -3.17 -4.08
C GLU A 102 -10.40 -4.08 -4.97
N SER A 103 -11.12 -5.00 -4.36
CA SER A 103 -12.10 -5.85 -5.03
C SER A 103 -13.47 -5.18 -4.99
N GLN A 104 -14.02 -4.84 -6.15
CA GLN A 104 -15.37 -4.24 -6.23
C GLN A 104 -16.49 -5.22 -5.85
N SER A 105 -16.26 -6.52 -6.02
CA SER A 105 -17.26 -7.55 -5.73
C SER A 105 -17.33 -7.92 -4.25
N THR A 106 -16.20 -7.85 -3.54
CA THR A 106 -16.12 -8.27 -2.12
C THR A 106 -15.89 -7.12 -1.15
N ASP A 107 -15.64 -5.89 -1.65
CA ASP A 107 -15.21 -4.73 -0.85
C ASP A 107 -13.92 -5.00 -0.04
N GLU A 108 -13.17 -6.05 -0.41
CA GLU A 108 -11.92 -6.40 0.24
C GLU A 108 -10.76 -5.65 -0.40
N THR A 109 -9.81 -5.25 0.42
CA THR A 109 -8.55 -4.66 -0.05
C THR A 109 -7.39 -5.61 0.19
N PHE A 110 -6.51 -5.72 -0.80
CA PHE A 110 -5.30 -6.53 -0.75
C PHE A 110 -4.06 -5.67 -0.95
N LEU A 111 -3.06 -5.86 -0.08
CA LEU A 111 -1.70 -5.40 -0.30
C LEU A 111 -0.93 -6.52 -1.03
N VAL A 112 -0.40 -6.22 -2.20
CA VAL A 112 0.33 -7.17 -3.04
C VAL A 112 1.79 -6.74 -3.15
N LYS A 113 2.70 -7.58 -2.66
CA LYS A 113 4.13 -7.39 -2.81
C LYS A 113 4.65 -8.28 -3.92
N TRP A 114 5.09 -7.67 -5.02
CA TRP A 114 5.67 -8.34 -6.17
C TRP A 114 7.19 -8.18 -6.18
N TYR A 115 7.87 -9.27 -5.83
CA TYR A 115 9.32 -9.34 -5.73
C TYR A 115 9.95 -9.65 -7.08
N LYS A 116 10.91 -8.82 -7.48
CA LYS A 116 11.62 -8.87 -8.75
C LYS A 116 13.13 -8.79 -8.52
N LYS A 117 13.89 -9.53 -9.31
CA LYS A 117 15.36 -9.50 -9.26
C LYS A 117 15.94 -9.43 -10.66
N THR A 118 16.96 -8.59 -10.81
CA THR A 118 17.72 -8.48 -12.04
C THR A 118 18.56 -9.74 -12.26
N SER A 119 18.45 -10.33 -13.45
CA SER A 119 19.24 -11.47 -13.90
C SER A 119 19.88 -11.08 -15.23
N GLY A 120 21.05 -10.43 -15.18
CA GLY A 120 21.67 -9.81 -16.35
C GLY A 120 20.97 -8.50 -16.71
N LYS A 121 20.47 -8.36 -17.95
CA LYS A 121 19.66 -7.20 -18.38
C LYS A 121 18.15 -7.37 -18.16
N ILE A 122 17.70 -8.54 -17.70
CA ILE A 122 16.28 -8.88 -17.61
C ILE A 122 15.84 -8.87 -16.15
N MET A 123 14.75 -8.15 -15.87
CA MET A 123 14.05 -8.21 -14.58
C MET A 123 13.17 -9.46 -14.54
N LYS A 124 13.37 -10.33 -13.55
CA LYS A 124 12.59 -11.57 -13.37
C LYS A 124 11.77 -11.53 -12.09
N THR A 125 10.53 -12.00 -12.17
CA THR A 125 9.70 -12.24 -10.99
C THR A 125 10.32 -13.34 -10.13
N LYS A 126 10.44 -13.07 -8.83
CA LYS A 126 10.88 -14.04 -7.82
C LYS A 126 9.75 -14.55 -6.96
N GLY A 127 8.76 -13.71 -6.68
CA GLY A 127 7.59 -14.12 -5.92
C GLY A 127 6.55 -13.03 -5.84
N VAL A 128 5.33 -13.41 -5.48
CA VAL A 128 4.24 -12.50 -5.15
C VAL A 128 3.73 -12.91 -3.77
N MET A 129 3.56 -11.95 -2.88
CA MET A 129 2.88 -12.12 -1.60
C MET A 129 1.64 -11.26 -1.58
N VAL A 130 0.53 -11.83 -1.12
CA VAL A 130 -0.74 -11.14 -0.99
C VAL A 130 -1.10 -11.07 0.49
N PHE A 131 -1.53 -9.90 0.93
CA PHE A 131 -1.99 -9.67 2.29
C PHE A 131 -3.38 -9.06 2.23
N ARG A 132 -4.36 -9.69 2.89
CA ARG A 132 -5.70 -9.13 3.05
C ARG A 132 -5.65 -8.05 4.13
N LEU A 133 -6.19 -6.87 3.83
CA LEU A 133 -6.28 -5.78 4.78
C LEU A 133 -7.55 -5.93 5.62
N ASP A 134 -7.42 -5.84 6.94
CA ASP A 134 -8.58 -5.76 7.83
C ASP A 134 -8.97 -4.31 8.15
N HIS A 135 -10.15 -4.13 8.74
CA HIS A 135 -10.66 -2.81 9.16
C HIS A 135 -9.82 -2.13 10.25
N LYS A 136 -8.88 -2.85 10.88
CA LYS A 136 -7.93 -2.33 11.88
C LYS A 136 -6.60 -1.95 11.25
N GLY A 137 -6.45 -2.10 9.93
CA GLY A 137 -5.24 -1.84 9.15
C GLY A 137 -4.14 -2.85 9.39
N ASN A 138 -4.48 -4.08 9.73
CA ASN A 138 -3.54 -5.19 9.66
C ASN A 138 -3.53 -5.75 8.24
N ALA A 139 -2.34 -6.10 7.77
CA ALA A 139 -2.14 -6.77 6.50
C ALA A 139 -1.85 -8.25 6.79
N ILE A 140 -2.86 -9.10 6.67
CA ILE A 140 -2.81 -10.52 7.02
C ILE A 140 -2.40 -11.30 5.78
N TYR A 141 -1.24 -11.97 5.81
CA TYR A 141 -0.79 -12.79 4.70
C TYR A 141 -1.83 -13.87 4.36
N THR A 142 -2.11 -14.04 3.07
CA THR A 142 -2.97 -15.10 2.59
C THR A 142 -2.42 -15.70 1.29
N GLN A 143 -2.59 -17.02 1.17
CA GLN A 143 -2.40 -17.75 -0.08
C GLN A 143 -3.72 -17.96 -0.82
N ASP A 144 -4.84 -17.70 -0.14
CA ASP A 144 -6.18 -17.90 -0.64
C ASP A 144 -6.94 -16.57 -0.70
N ILE A 145 -7.30 -16.19 -1.91
CA ILE A 145 -8.13 -15.01 -2.21
C ILE A 145 -9.49 -15.43 -2.80
N GLY A 146 -9.86 -16.70 -2.69
CA GLY A 146 -11.08 -17.26 -3.25
C GLY A 146 -11.05 -17.30 -4.78
N ASP A 147 -12.10 -16.80 -5.40
CA ASP A 147 -12.31 -16.73 -6.85
C ASP A 147 -11.82 -15.41 -7.48
N LEU A 148 -11.15 -14.56 -6.68
CA LEU A 148 -10.62 -13.29 -7.14
C LEU A 148 -9.36 -13.46 -7.99
N PHE A 149 -9.19 -12.55 -8.96
CA PHE A 149 -7.99 -12.47 -9.79
C PHE A 149 -7.31 -11.12 -9.62
N ILE A 150 -5.99 -11.14 -9.43
CA ILE A 150 -5.17 -9.94 -9.38
C ILE A 150 -4.33 -9.88 -10.66
N PHE A 151 -4.64 -8.89 -11.50
CA PHE A 151 -3.87 -8.62 -12.72
C PHE A 151 -2.80 -7.57 -12.43
N LEU A 152 -1.53 -7.96 -12.52
CA LEU A 152 -0.39 -7.05 -12.43
C LEU A 152 0.21 -6.88 -13.82
N SER A 153 0.15 -5.68 -14.38
CA SER A 153 0.84 -5.37 -15.64
C SER A 153 2.32 -5.09 -15.40
N ARG A 154 3.13 -5.40 -16.41
CA ARG A 154 4.50 -4.90 -16.47
C ARG A 154 4.42 -3.44 -16.89
N ASP A 155 5.14 -2.57 -16.20
CA ASP A 155 5.58 -1.30 -16.78
C ASP A 155 6.51 -1.60 -17.95
#